data_AF-A0A6V7WPK5-F1
#
_entry.id   AF-A0A6V7WPK5-F1
#
_cell.length_a   1.000
_cell.length_b   1.000
_cell.length_c   1.000
_cell.angle_alpha   90.00
_cell.angle_beta   90.00
_cell.angle_gamma   90.00
#
_symmetry.space_group_name_H-M   'P 1'
#
loop_
_entity.id
_entity.type
_entity.pdbx_description
1 polymer ?
#
loop_
_entity_poly.entity_id
_entity_poly.type
_entity_poly.pdbx_seq_one_letter_code
_entity_poly.pdbx_strand_id
1 'polypeptide(L)'
;MKIIHESGFTAEDYKQYKPVVYSNTIQSLVAILRAMGNLSIPFGLPERELDSKLVMDVVSRMEDTEPFSEELHAAMKRLWTDSGVEECFSRSNEYQLNDSAKYFLDDLERLGQPNYEPTEQDILRTRVKTTGIVEVFFTFKCLNFKLFDVGGQRSERKKWIHCFEDVTAIIFCVAMSEYDQVLHEDETTKT
;
A
#
# COMPACT_ATOMS: atom_id res chain seq x y z
N MET A 1 16.89 -2.84 -3.85
CA MET A 1 18.00 -3.29 -4.74
C MET A 1 18.20 -2.36 -5.93
N LYS A 2 17.14 -2.01 -6.66
CA LYS A 2 17.19 -1.09 -7.81
C LYS A 2 17.90 0.26 -7.53
N ILE A 3 17.55 0.93 -6.42
CA ILE A 3 18.17 2.22 -6.05
C ILE A 3 19.69 2.11 -5.81
N ILE A 4 20.12 1.06 -5.09
CA ILE A 4 21.52 0.92 -4.64
C ILE A 4 22.39 0.34 -5.75
N HIS A 5 21.84 -0.50 -6.63
CA HIS A 5 22.62 -1.32 -7.57
C HIS A 5 22.21 -1.18 -9.05
N GLU A 6 21.10 -0.52 -9.38
CA GLU A 6 20.59 -0.39 -10.76
C GLU A 6 20.12 1.05 -11.06
N SER A 7 20.99 2.04 -10.90
CA SER A 7 20.79 3.45 -11.29
C SER A 7 19.50 4.15 -10.81
N GLY A 8 18.71 3.54 -9.91
CA GLY A 8 17.45 4.10 -9.43
C GLY A 8 16.24 3.81 -10.31
N PHE A 9 15.16 4.55 -10.06
CA PHE A 9 13.95 4.47 -10.86
C PHE A 9 14.06 5.33 -12.13
N THR A 10 13.60 4.79 -13.25
CA THR A 10 13.52 5.49 -14.54
C THR A 10 12.30 6.40 -14.58
N ALA A 11 12.28 7.39 -15.48
CA ALA A 11 11.11 8.25 -15.68
C ALA A 11 9.84 7.47 -16.04
N GLU A 12 9.98 6.28 -16.65
CA GLU A 12 8.86 5.40 -16.94
C GLU A 12 8.37 4.67 -15.68
N ASP A 13 9.26 4.27 -14.78
CA ASP A 13 8.86 3.72 -13.47
C ASP A 13 7.99 4.73 -12.71
N TYR A 14 8.42 5.99 -12.61
CA TYR A 14 7.66 7.04 -11.92
C TYR A 14 6.23 7.18 -12.47
N LYS A 15 6.07 7.15 -13.81
CA LYS A 15 4.75 7.19 -14.45
C LYS A 15 3.90 5.96 -14.13
N GLN A 16 4.51 4.78 -14.07
CA GLN A 16 3.81 3.53 -13.78
C GLN A 16 3.38 3.42 -12.32
N TYR A 17 4.16 3.97 -11.38
CA TYR A 17 3.82 3.94 -9.95
C TYR A 17 2.82 5.03 -9.55
N LYS A 18 2.72 6.13 -10.29
CA LYS A 18 1.81 7.24 -9.96
C LYS A 18 0.34 6.79 -9.78
N PRO A 19 -0.28 6.04 -10.71
CA PRO A 19 -1.63 5.51 -10.53
C PRO A 19 -1.75 4.57 -9.32
N VAL A 20 -0.67 3.82 -9.02
CA VAL A 20 -0.65 2.87 -7.91
C VAL A 20 -0.61 3.60 -6.56
N VAL A 21 0.12 4.72 -6.47
CA VAL A 21 0.12 5.59 -5.28
C VAL A 21 -1.29 6.13 -4.99
N TYR A 22 -1.99 6.61 -6.03
CA TYR A 22 -3.37 7.07 -5.88
C TYR A 22 -4.28 5.97 -5.35
N SER A 23 -4.22 4.78 -5.98
CA SER A 23 -5.04 3.65 -5.55
C SER A 23 -4.70 3.20 -4.13
N ASN A 24 -3.42 3.12 -3.77
CA ASN A 24 -2.99 2.78 -2.41
C ASN A 24 -3.52 3.77 -1.37
N THR A 25 -3.55 5.06 -1.69
CA THR A 25 -4.05 6.11 -0.80
C THR A 25 -5.56 6.00 -0.62
N ILE A 26 -6.32 5.87 -1.71
CA ILE A 26 -7.79 5.79 -1.69
C ILE A 26 -8.23 4.47 -1.03
N GLN A 27 -7.63 3.35 -1.38
CA GLN A 27 -7.94 2.04 -0.80
C GLN A 27 -7.62 1.98 0.69
N SER A 28 -6.57 2.67 1.16
CA SER A 28 -6.27 2.78 2.59
C SER A 28 -7.39 3.51 3.34
N LEU A 29 -7.89 4.62 2.78
CA LEU A 29 -9.02 5.34 3.38
C LEU A 29 -10.30 4.50 3.35
N VAL A 30 -10.58 3.79 2.25
CA VAL A 30 -11.72 2.87 2.15
C VAL A 30 -11.64 1.74 3.19
N ALA A 31 -10.45 1.19 3.45
CA ALA A 31 -10.27 0.17 4.47
C ALA A 31 -10.65 0.70 5.86
N ILE A 32 -10.21 1.91 6.21
CA ILE A 32 -10.57 2.58 7.47
C ILE A 32 -12.09 2.82 7.53
N LEU A 33 -12.69 3.36 6.47
CA LEU A 33 -14.14 3.63 6.43
C LEU A 33 -15.00 2.37 6.58
N ARG A 34 -14.57 1.24 5.97
CA ARG A 34 -15.24 -0.06 6.17
C ARG A 34 -15.08 -0.56 7.60
N ALA A 35 -13.88 -0.40 8.17
CA ALA A 35 -13.61 -0.78 9.55
C ALA A 35 -14.43 0.04 10.55
N MET A 36 -14.66 1.33 10.30
CA MET A 36 -15.57 2.15 11.12
C MET A 36 -16.97 1.53 11.22
N GLY A 37 -17.52 1.07 10.10
CA GLY A 37 -18.81 0.37 10.07
C GLY A 37 -18.79 -0.93 10.89
N ASN A 38 -17.75 -1.75 10.74
CA ASN A 38 -17.60 -3.02 11.46
C ASN A 38 -17.39 -2.81 12.98
N LEU A 39 -16.64 -1.78 13.36
CA LEU A 39 -16.33 -1.44 14.74
C LEU A 39 -17.39 -0.53 15.38
N SER A 40 -18.43 -0.16 14.62
CA SER A 40 -19.51 0.76 15.04
C SER A 40 -18.99 2.11 15.55
N ILE A 41 -17.95 2.65 14.89
CA ILE A 41 -17.38 3.97 15.21
C ILE A 41 -18.10 5.03 14.38
N PRO A 42 -18.83 5.98 14.99
CA PRO A 42 -19.49 7.06 14.26
C PRO A 42 -18.46 8.10 13.78
N PHE A 43 -18.80 8.84 12.73
CA PHE A 43 -18.06 10.05 12.38
C PHE A 43 -18.15 11.10 13.49
N GLY A 44 -17.09 11.88 13.66
CA GLY A 44 -17.09 13.06 14.52
C GLY A 44 -18.10 14.10 14.06
N LEU A 45 -18.23 14.27 12.73
CA LEU A 45 -19.23 15.13 12.11
C LEU A 45 -20.17 14.34 11.17
N PRO A 46 -21.50 14.40 11.33
CA PRO A 46 -22.44 13.68 10.48
C PRO A 46 -22.33 13.99 8.98
N GLU A 47 -21.84 15.18 8.62
CA GLU A 47 -21.61 15.60 7.23
C GLU A 47 -20.57 14.73 6.51
N ARG A 48 -19.67 14.06 7.24
CA ARG A 48 -18.64 13.17 6.67
C ARG A 48 -19.22 11.92 6.03
N GLU A 49 -20.49 11.59 6.28
CA GLU A 49 -21.19 10.51 5.61
C GLU A 49 -21.23 10.71 4.07
N LEU A 50 -21.36 11.96 3.60
CA LEU A 50 -21.33 12.27 2.17
C LEU A 50 -19.92 12.11 1.59
N ASP A 51 -18.91 12.54 2.34
CA ASP A 51 -17.50 12.38 1.95
C ASP A 51 -17.12 10.90 1.85
N SER A 52 -17.57 10.08 2.81
CA SER A 52 -17.37 8.63 2.82
C SER A 52 -17.99 7.97 1.58
N LYS A 53 -19.23 8.33 1.24
CA LYS A 53 -19.91 7.82 0.03
C LYS A 53 -19.15 8.19 -1.24
N LEU A 54 -18.68 9.44 -1.36
CA LEU A 54 -17.89 9.87 -2.51
C LEU A 54 -16.61 9.02 -2.69
N VAL A 55 -15.86 8.79 -1.61
CA VAL A 55 -14.63 7.96 -1.66
C VAL A 55 -14.96 6.52 -2.05
N MET A 56 -16.02 5.94 -1.49
CA MET A 56 -16.48 4.59 -1.85
C MET A 56 -16.92 4.49 -3.32
N ASP A 57 -17.56 5.54 -3.85
CA ASP A 57 -18.05 5.59 -5.23
C ASP A 57 -16.91 5.69 -6.26
N VAL A 58 -15.80 6.35 -5.91
CA VAL A 58 -14.60 6.37 -6.78
C VAL A 58 -14.03 4.95 -6.95
N VAL A 59 -13.93 4.19 -5.86
CA VAL A 59 -13.46 2.79 -5.93
C VAL A 59 -14.47 1.90 -6.64
N SER A 60 -15.77 2.08 -6.43
CA SER A 60 -16.80 1.27 -7.09
C SER A 60 -16.82 1.48 -8.61
N ARG A 61 -16.45 2.68 -9.07
CA ARG A 61 -16.27 3.03 -10.49
C ARG A 61 -14.90 2.68 -11.06
N MET A 62 -13.99 2.12 -10.25
CA MET A 62 -12.60 1.82 -10.64
C MET A 62 -11.82 3.05 -11.11
N GLU A 63 -12.09 4.20 -10.50
CA GLU A 63 -11.45 5.49 -10.79
C GLU A 63 -10.34 5.81 -9.78
N ASP A 64 -9.96 4.87 -8.91
CA ASP A 64 -8.99 5.07 -7.84
C ASP A 64 -7.53 5.12 -8.30
N THR A 65 -7.28 4.93 -9.59
CA THR A 65 -5.96 5.09 -10.23
C THR A 65 -5.75 6.47 -10.86
N GLU A 66 -6.79 7.30 -10.91
CA GLU A 66 -6.75 8.62 -11.54
C GLU A 66 -6.31 9.71 -10.55
N PRO A 67 -5.79 10.86 -11.04
CA PRO A 67 -5.54 12.02 -10.19
C PRO A 67 -6.79 12.43 -9.42
N PHE A 68 -6.61 12.89 -8.18
CA PHE A 68 -7.74 13.28 -7.35
C PHE A 68 -8.49 14.46 -7.97
N SER A 69 -9.80 14.33 -8.12
CA SER A 69 -10.65 15.50 -8.39
C SER A 69 -10.60 16.45 -7.19
N GLU A 70 -10.89 17.74 -7.41
CA GLU A 70 -10.91 18.73 -6.33
C GLU A 70 -11.89 18.32 -5.20
N GLU A 71 -13.03 17.75 -5.59
CA GLU A 71 -14.05 17.27 -4.66
C GLU A 71 -13.56 16.06 -3.84
N LEU A 72 -12.96 15.06 -4.50
CA LEU A 72 -12.39 13.88 -3.84
C LEU A 72 -11.25 14.28 -2.90
N HIS A 73 -10.32 15.11 -3.36
CA HIS A 73 -9.18 15.56 -2.57
C HIS A 73 -9.66 16.28 -1.30
N ALA A 74 -10.64 17.19 -1.42
CA ALA A 74 -11.20 17.90 -0.27
C ALA A 74 -11.94 16.95 0.69
N ALA A 75 -12.68 15.96 0.18
CA ALA A 75 -13.36 14.95 0.98
C ALA A 75 -12.36 14.09 1.76
N MET A 76 -11.30 13.59 1.11
CA MET A 76 -10.25 12.79 1.76
C MET A 76 -9.58 13.56 2.91
N LYS A 77 -9.29 14.85 2.72
CA LYS A 77 -8.70 15.70 3.78
C LYS A 77 -9.65 15.90 4.97
N ARG A 78 -10.95 16.11 4.71
CA ARG A 78 -11.96 16.24 5.77
C ARG A 78 -12.17 14.93 6.53
N LEU A 79 -12.13 13.81 5.83
CA LEU A 79 -12.22 12.49 6.45
C LEU A 79 -10.99 12.20 7.30
N TRP A 80 -9.79 12.47 6.80
CA TRP A 80 -8.56 12.17 7.55
C TRP A 80 -8.41 12.97 8.86
N THR A 81 -9.09 14.11 8.95
CA THR A 81 -9.14 14.96 10.15
C THR A 81 -10.40 14.76 11.00
N ASP A 82 -11.27 13.80 10.65
CA ASP A 82 -12.44 13.45 11.44
C ASP A 82 -12.05 12.57 12.63
N SER A 83 -12.57 12.90 13.82
CA SER A 83 -12.21 12.19 15.04
C SER A 83 -12.58 10.70 15.02
N GLY A 84 -13.66 10.31 14.32
CA GLY A 84 -14.05 8.91 14.18
C GLY A 84 -13.10 8.14 13.27
N VAL A 85 -12.61 8.79 12.21
CA VAL A 85 -11.59 8.22 11.31
C VAL A 85 -10.25 8.07 12.05
N GLU A 86 -9.83 9.07 12.82
CA GLU A 86 -8.62 9.00 13.65
C GLU A 86 -8.71 7.91 14.72
N GLU A 87 -9.86 7.79 15.40
CA GLU A 87 -10.12 6.71 16.36
C GLU A 87 -10.03 5.34 15.70
N CYS A 88 -10.67 5.16 14.54
CA CYS A 88 -10.63 3.90 13.82
C CYS A 88 -9.22 3.56 13.31
N PHE A 89 -8.46 4.55 12.85
CA PHE A 89 -7.07 4.38 12.46
C PHE A 89 -6.18 3.94 13.64
N SER A 90 -6.43 4.45 14.85
CA SER A 90 -5.68 4.04 16.05
C SER A 90 -5.86 2.55 16.41
N ARG A 91 -6.92 1.93 15.89
CA ARG A 91 -7.27 0.51 16.04
C ARG A 91 -6.96 -0.31 14.78
N SER A 92 -6.03 0.16 13.94
CA SER A 92 -5.70 -0.47 12.66
C SER A 92 -5.18 -1.91 12.79
N ASN A 93 -4.77 -2.35 13.98
CA ASN A 93 -4.39 -3.74 14.24
C ASN A 93 -5.60 -4.70 14.24
N GLU A 94 -6.83 -4.20 14.34
CA GLU A 94 -8.06 -5.01 14.36
C GLU A 94 -8.59 -5.34 12.94
N TYR A 95 -7.98 -4.78 11.90
CA TYR A 95 -8.38 -5.00 10.50
C TYR A 95 -7.19 -4.90 9.55
N GLN A 96 -7.40 -5.24 8.28
CA GLN A 96 -6.34 -5.22 7.28
C GLN A 96 -6.13 -3.79 6.75
N LEU A 97 -5.04 -3.16 7.16
CA LEU A 97 -4.61 -1.85 6.67
C LEU A 97 -3.14 -1.90 6.24
N ASN A 98 -2.80 -1.17 5.18
CA ASN A 98 -1.41 -1.06 4.76
C ASN A 98 -0.61 -0.20 5.75
N ASP A 99 0.58 -0.64 6.15
CA ASP A 99 1.48 0.13 7.03
C ASP A 99 1.85 1.52 6.46
N SER A 100 1.78 1.68 5.13
CA SER A 100 2.01 2.95 4.44
C SER A 100 0.79 3.88 4.40
N ALA A 101 -0.37 3.46 4.91
CA ALA A 101 -1.60 4.25 4.91
C ALA A 101 -1.38 5.65 5.51
N LYS A 102 -0.79 5.71 6.72
CA LYS A 102 -0.51 6.98 7.39
C LYS A 102 0.39 7.91 6.57
N TYR A 103 1.43 7.35 5.95
CA TYR A 103 2.38 8.11 5.16
C TYR A 103 1.70 8.84 3.99
N PHE A 104 0.78 8.17 3.29
CA PHE A 104 0.06 8.79 2.18
C PHE A 104 -1.06 9.72 2.66
N LEU A 105 -1.81 9.34 3.69
CA LEU A 105 -2.95 10.12 4.21
C LEU A 105 -2.49 11.41 4.92
N ASP A 106 -1.33 11.41 5.59
CA ASP A 106 -0.74 12.61 6.18
C ASP A 106 -0.34 13.66 5.12
N ASP A 107 -0.09 13.24 3.87
CA ASP A 107 0.51 14.08 2.83
C ASP A 107 -0.42 14.26 1.61
N LEU A 108 -1.73 14.19 1.85
CA LEU A 108 -2.76 14.38 0.82
C LEU A 108 -2.58 15.68 0.02
N GLU A 109 -2.13 16.75 0.69
CA GLU A 109 -1.88 18.05 0.05
C GLU A 109 -0.88 17.94 -1.10
N ARG A 110 0.20 17.18 -0.91
CA ARG A 110 1.22 16.96 -1.96
C ARG A 110 0.69 16.03 -3.05
N LEU A 111 0.03 14.94 -2.66
CA LEU A 111 -0.49 13.94 -3.60
C LEU A 111 -1.58 14.52 -4.52
N GLY A 112 -2.37 15.48 -4.02
CA GLY A 112 -3.44 16.14 -4.77
C GLY A 112 -3.00 17.31 -5.65
N GLN A 113 -1.70 17.64 -5.73
CA GLN A 113 -1.24 18.73 -6.60
C GLN A 113 -1.37 18.35 -8.09
N PRO A 114 -1.76 19.29 -8.99
CA PRO A 114 -1.90 19.01 -10.43
C PRO A 114 -0.63 18.49 -11.11
N ASN A 115 0.53 18.89 -10.58
CA ASN A 115 1.86 18.50 -11.06
C ASN A 115 2.55 17.48 -10.14
N TYR A 116 1.81 16.79 -9.29
CA TYR A 116 2.36 15.75 -8.42
C TYR A 116 3.10 14.70 -9.25
N GLU A 117 4.32 14.37 -8.83
CA GLU A 117 5.09 13.23 -9.33
C GLU A 117 5.56 12.40 -8.12
N PRO A 118 5.48 11.06 -8.18
CA PRO A 118 5.93 10.22 -7.07
C PRO A 118 7.40 10.47 -6.76
N THR A 119 7.73 10.45 -5.47
CA THR A 119 9.10 10.39 -4.98
C THR A 119 9.58 8.95 -4.91
N GLU A 120 10.89 8.73 -4.81
CA GLU A 120 11.43 7.39 -4.53
C GLU A 120 10.81 6.80 -3.25
N GLN A 121 10.52 7.65 -2.26
CA GLN A 121 9.91 7.23 -1.01
C GLN A 121 8.45 6.78 -1.18
N ASP A 122 7.69 7.44 -2.05
CA ASP A 122 6.33 7.02 -2.42
C ASP A 122 6.38 5.65 -3.11
N ILE A 123 7.30 5.46 -4.05
CA ILE A 123 7.46 4.20 -4.77
C ILE A 123 7.83 3.07 -3.80
N LEU A 124 8.79 3.30 -2.90
CA LEU A 124 9.20 2.31 -1.89
C LEU A 124 8.09 1.94 -0.90
N ARG A 125 7.15 2.86 -0.62
CA ARG A 125 6.03 2.64 0.31
C ARG A 125 4.75 2.15 -0.38
N THR A 126 4.73 2.15 -1.70
CA THR A 126 3.61 1.63 -2.48
C THR A 126 3.56 0.12 -2.34
N ARG A 127 2.40 -0.41 -1.97
CA ARG A 127 2.16 -1.84 -1.91
C ARG A 127 1.74 -2.34 -3.30
N VAL A 128 2.64 -3.08 -3.93
CA VAL A 128 2.34 -3.89 -5.13
C VAL A 128 2.43 -5.34 -4.72
N LYS A 129 1.34 -6.11 -4.91
CA LYS A 129 1.36 -7.54 -4.62
C LYS A 129 2.27 -8.23 -5.64
N THR A 130 3.39 -8.78 -5.17
CA THR A 130 4.26 -9.62 -6.00
C THR A 130 3.50 -10.88 -6.41
N THR A 131 3.32 -11.07 -7.71
CA THR A 131 2.77 -12.29 -8.29
C THR A 131 3.85 -12.99 -9.10
N GLY A 132 4.08 -14.27 -8.84
CA GLY A 132 5.12 -15.02 -9.52
C GLY A 132 6.51 -14.81 -8.92
N ILE A 133 7.52 -14.87 -9.79
CA ILE A 133 8.94 -14.81 -9.44
C ILE A 133 9.56 -13.68 -10.26
N VAL A 134 10.18 -12.73 -9.57
CA VAL A 134 10.90 -11.62 -10.21
C VAL A 134 12.39 -11.87 -10.02
N GLU A 135 13.13 -11.84 -11.12
CA GLU A 135 14.59 -11.98 -11.11
C GLU A 135 15.26 -10.62 -11.29
N VAL A 136 16.25 -10.33 -10.46
CA VAL A 136 17.05 -9.11 -10.50
C VAL A 136 18.51 -9.48 -10.61
N PHE A 137 19.22 -8.90 -11.57
CA PHE A 137 20.63 -9.17 -11.84
C PHE A 137 21.45 -7.92 -11.57
N PHE A 138 22.42 -8.00 -10.67
CA PHE A 138 23.29 -6.87 -10.38
C PHE A 138 24.71 -7.31 -10.06
N THR A 139 25.67 -6.40 -10.27
CA THR A 139 27.08 -6.63 -9.94
C THR A 139 27.45 -5.80 -8.72
N PHE A 140 28.08 -6.41 -7.72
CA PHE A 140 28.58 -5.73 -6.54
C PHE A 140 29.98 -6.25 -6.18
N LYS A 141 30.96 -5.35 -6.05
CA LYS A 141 32.37 -5.69 -5.76
C LYS A 141 32.94 -6.77 -6.71
N CYS A 142 32.66 -6.63 -8.02
CA CYS A 142 33.05 -7.58 -9.08
C CYS A 142 32.43 -8.99 -8.95
N LEU A 143 31.42 -9.17 -8.11
CA LEU A 143 30.62 -10.38 -8.01
C LEU A 143 29.27 -10.16 -8.68
N ASN A 144 28.81 -11.15 -9.44
CA ASN A 144 27.49 -11.12 -10.05
C ASN A 144 26.49 -11.79 -9.13
N PHE A 145 25.40 -11.07 -8.84
CA PHE A 145 24.30 -11.54 -8.02
C PHE A 145 23.07 -11.75 -8.90
N LYS A 146 22.39 -12.86 -8.66
CA LYS A 146 21.04 -13.13 -9.14
C LYS A 146 20.13 -13.21 -7.92
N LEU A 147 19.25 -12.24 -7.77
CA LEU A 147 18.27 -12.19 -6.68
C LEU A 147 16.90 -12.59 -7.20
N PHE A 148 16.21 -13.42 -6.45
CA PHE A 148 14.82 -13.80 -6.71
C PHE A 148 13.92 -13.17 -5.65
N ASP A 149 12.94 -12.39 -6.08
CA ASP A 149 11.84 -11.93 -5.24
C ASP A 149 10.60 -12.79 -5.54
N VAL A 150 9.99 -13.31 -4.50
CA VAL A 150 8.87 -14.27 -4.59
C VAL A 150 7.74 -13.86 -3.68
N GLY A 151 6.50 -14.01 -4.16
CA GLY A 151 5.32 -13.73 -3.36
C GLY A 151 5.25 -14.59 -2.10
N GLY A 152 5.05 -13.96 -0.94
CA GLY A 152 4.97 -14.64 0.36
C GLY A 152 3.58 -15.18 0.75
N GLN A 153 2.54 -14.78 0.01
CA GLN A 153 1.16 -15.22 0.27
C GLN A 153 1.00 -16.73 0.05
N ARG A 154 0.10 -17.37 0.79
CA ARG A 154 -0.11 -18.84 0.74
C ARG A 154 -0.32 -19.37 -0.69
N SER A 155 -1.01 -18.62 -1.55
CA SER A 155 -1.23 -18.98 -2.96
C SER A 155 0.05 -18.98 -3.81
N GLU A 156 1.02 -18.13 -3.45
CA GLU A 156 2.28 -17.93 -4.18
C GLU A 156 3.37 -18.90 -3.73
N ARG A 157 3.33 -19.40 -2.48
CA ARG A 157 4.35 -20.31 -1.91
C ARG A 157 4.58 -21.59 -2.73
N LYS A 158 3.56 -22.07 -3.46
CA LYS A 158 3.70 -23.22 -4.35
C LYS A 158 4.73 -23.00 -5.47
N LYS A 159 5.00 -21.74 -5.84
CA LYS A 159 5.94 -21.37 -6.90
C LYS A 159 7.39 -21.35 -6.42
N TRP A 160 7.64 -21.31 -5.11
CA TRP A 160 8.99 -21.17 -4.56
C TRP A 160 9.92 -22.33 -4.98
N ILE A 161 9.37 -23.53 -5.20
CA ILE A 161 10.15 -24.68 -5.67
C ILE A 161 10.91 -24.41 -6.98
N HIS A 162 10.44 -23.48 -7.81
CA HIS A 162 11.06 -23.14 -9.09
C HIS A 162 12.28 -22.22 -8.97
N CYS A 163 12.56 -21.65 -7.79
CA CYS A 163 13.70 -20.75 -7.57
C CYS A 163 14.70 -21.25 -6.52
N PHE A 164 14.56 -22.50 -6.05
CA PHE A 164 15.45 -23.07 -5.02
C PHE A 164 16.67 -23.81 -5.58
N GLU A 165 16.75 -24.02 -6.89
CA GLU A 165 17.93 -24.64 -7.52
C GLU A 165 19.12 -23.66 -7.48
N ASP A 166 20.28 -24.16 -7.05
CA ASP A 166 21.55 -23.40 -6.96
C ASP A 166 21.51 -22.11 -6.11
N VAL A 167 20.61 -22.03 -5.12
CA VAL A 167 20.56 -20.90 -4.17
C VAL A 167 21.75 -20.93 -3.22
N THR A 168 22.56 -19.85 -3.26
CA THR A 168 23.71 -19.70 -2.35
C THR A 168 23.30 -19.23 -0.95
N ALA A 169 22.28 -18.38 -0.85
CA ALA A 169 21.82 -17.80 0.42
C ALA A 169 20.33 -17.45 0.37
N ILE A 170 19.67 -17.49 1.53
CA ILE A 170 18.27 -17.12 1.70
C ILE A 170 18.20 -15.90 2.61
N ILE A 171 17.49 -14.85 2.17
CA ILE A 171 17.12 -13.72 3.00
C ILE A 171 15.66 -13.94 3.42
N PHE A 172 15.46 -14.31 4.68
CA PHE A 172 14.13 -14.53 5.23
C PHE A 172 13.68 -13.28 6.00
N CYS A 173 12.62 -12.62 5.52
CA CYS A 173 12.08 -11.41 6.12
C CYS A 173 10.89 -11.73 7.03
N VAL A 174 10.87 -11.15 8.22
CA VAL A 174 9.77 -11.26 9.18
C VAL A 174 9.33 -9.86 9.58
N ALA A 175 8.04 -9.57 9.45
CA ALA A 175 7.47 -8.32 9.93
C ALA A 175 7.30 -8.41 11.45
N MET A 176 8.15 -7.70 12.19
CA MET A 176 8.06 -7.69 13.66
C MET A 176 6.86 -6.89 14.19
N SER A 177 6.28 -6.01 13.37
CA SER A 177 5.16 -5.14 13.71
C SER A 177 3.80 -5.83 13.65
N GLU A 178 3.70 -7.01 13.04
CA GLU A 178 2.42 -7.68 12.77
C GLU A 178 2.00 -8.67 13.89
N TYR A 179 2.65 -8.63 15.06
CA TYR A 179 2.45 -9.58 16.17
C TYR A 179 1.02 -9.57 16.76
N ASP A 180 0.31 -8.46 16.61
CA ASP A 180 -1.07 -8.23 17.05
C ASP A 180 -2.08 -8.27 15.90
N GLN A 181 -1.64 -8.66 14.70
CA GLN A 181 -2.46 -8.77 13.51
C GLN A 181 -2.81 -10.24 13.18
N VAL A 182 -3.77 -10.40 12.27
CA VAL A 182 -4.13 -11.68 11.68
C VAL A 182 -3.75 -11.71 10.20
N LEU A 183 -3.52 -12.91 9.66
CA LEU A 183 -3.22 -13.11 8.25
C LEU A 183 -4.38 -12.64 7.37
N HIS A 184 -4.04 -11.92 6.30
CA HIS A 184 -5.00 -11.49 5.30
C HIS A 184 -5.76 -12.65 4.64
N GLU A 185 -5.15 -13.83 4.52
CA GLU A 185 -5.74 -14.96 3.80
C GLU A 185 -6.85 -15.70 4.56
N ASP A 186 -6.93 -15.58 5.89
CA ASP A 186 -7.93 -16.31 6.69
C ASP A 186 -8.48 -15.56 7.91
N GLU A 187 -8.00 -14.33 8.18
CA GLU A 187 -8.47 -13.41 9.23
C GLU A 187 -8.55 -14.03 10.64
N THR A 188 -7.87 -15.16 10.86
CA THR A 188 -7.98 -15.93 12.11
C THR A 188 -6.62 -16.39 12.63
N THR A 189 -5.69 -16.68 11.74
CA THR A 189 -4.32 -17.04 12.11
C THR A 189 -3.53 -15.78 12.45
N LYS A 190 -2.86 -15.75 13.60
CA LYS A 190 -1.92 -14.66 13.93
C LYS A 190 -0.70 -14.69 13.01
N THR A 191 -0.21 -13.52 12.63
CA THR A 191 0.95 -13.36 11.75
C THR A 191 2.26 -13.76 12.43
#